data_AF-A0A916DSI5-F1
#
_entry.id   AF-A0A916DSI5-F1
#
_cell.length_a   1.000
_cell.length_b   1.000
_cell.length_c   1.000
_cell.angle_alpha   90.00
_cell.angle_beta   90.00
_cell.angle_gamma   90.00
#
_symmetry.space_group_name_H-M   'P 1'
#
loop_
_entity.id
_entity.type
_entity.pdbx_description
1 polymer ?
#
loop_
_entity_poly.entity_id
_entity_poly.type
_entity_poly.pdbx_seq_one_letter_code
_entity_poly.pdbx_strand_id
1 'polypeptide(L)'
;MAKLTQQEFEDQYGIELLPYSTADVSLGEMMHYKGIFNRTLTFLNYSIAEKLGWDEAKIAAIETQLKAIPLTDGSFPDLIMNNSTIGSGDLKIPILGLDLSNHVDASKVASFEFSKIKAKRLIGNVRSELSQGLEALKSSANKKVYNQELKLNYVIEGLFYADSVTIKLTEKLDIDLSLSLTNTKTNASLASASPSIKKNNDTTYTISNAGNCPFAVQLTKGKLF
;
A
#
# COMPACT_ATOMS: atom_id res chain seq x y z
N MET A 1 12.59 -14.52 -11.68
CA MET A 1 12.50 -13.28 -10.88
C MET A 1 12.73 -12.12 -11.83
N ALA A 2 11.76 -11.21 -11.96
CA ALA A 2 11.88 -10.05 -12.85
C ALA A 2 12.72 -8.95 -12.17
N LYS A 3 13.50 -8.21 -12.96
CA LYS A 3 14.23 -7.03 -12.51
C LYS A 3 13.61 -5.81 -13.18
N LEU A 4 12.99 -4.93 -12.41
CA LEU A 4 12.29 -3.75 -12.91
C LEU A 4 12.74 -2.51 -12.13
N THR A 5 12.66 -1.34 -12.74
CA THR A 5 12.58 -0.07 -12.01
C THR A 5 11.21 0.07 -11.36
N GLN A 6 11.05 1.02 -10.42
CA GLN A 6 9.72 1.32 -9.86
C GLN A 6 8.73 1.68 -10.96
N GLN A 7 9.08 2.60 -11.86
CA GLN A 7 8.19 3.03 -12.93
C GLN A 7 7.75 1.87 -13.83
N GLU A 8 8.68 1.01 -14.24
CA GLU A 8 8.34 -0.18 -15.05
C GLU A 8 7.43 -1.15 -14.31
N PHE A 9 7.64 -1.33 -13.00
CA PHE A 9 6.75 -2.14 -12.17
C PHE A 9 5.34 -1.55 -12.10
N GLU A 10 5.22 -0.25 -11.85
CA GLU A 10 3.93 0.42 -11.73
C GLU A 10 3.16 0.40 -13.06
N ASP A 11 3.86 0.67 -14.17
CA ASP A 11 3.29 0.65 -15.52
C ASP A 11 2.89 -0.77 -15.96
N GLN A 12 3.74 -1.77 -15.70
CA GLN A 12 3.49 -3.15 -16.15
C GLN A 12 2.29 -3.78 -15.46
N TYR A 13 2.09 -3.51 -14.16
CA TYR A 13 1.09 -4.21 -13.36
C TYR A 13 -0.10 -3.32 -12.98
N GLY A 14 -0.06 -2.02 -13.23
CA GLY A 14 -1.11 -1.08 -12.84
C GLY A 14 -1.28 -1.01 -11.32
N ILE A 15 -0.16 -1.05 -10.59
CA ILE A 15 -0.09 -1.03 -9.13
C ILE A 15 0.90 0.04 -8.69
N GLU A 16 0.67 0.64 -7.54
CA GLU A 16 1.50 1.73 -7.04
C GLU A 16 2.17 1.34 -5.72
N LEU A 17 3.44 1.68 -5.56
CA LEU A 17 4.10 1.50 -4.28
C LEU A 17 3.54 2.47 -3.23
N LEU A 18 3.26 1.91 -2.06
CA LEU A 18 2.86 2.69 -0.92
C LEU A 18 4.07 3.43 -0.33
N PRO A 19 3.97 4.77 -0.10
CA PRO A 19 5.03 5.52 0.54
C PRO A 19 5.22 5.12 2.01
N TYR A 20 4.13 4.69 2.64
CA TYR A 20 4.12 4.09 3.97
C TYR A 20 2.91 3.16 4.07
N SER A 21 3.00 2.16 4.94
CA SER A 21 1.93 1.19 5.13
C SER A 21 1.84 0.69 6.56
N THR A 22 0.62 0.41 6.99
CA THR A 22 0.30 -0.20 8.28
C THR A 22 -0.59 -1.41 8.08
N ALA A 23 -0.78 -2.20 9.13
CA ALA A 23 -1.70 -3.34 9.10
C ALA A 23 -3.18 -2.93 8.97
N ASP A 24 -3.49 -1.66 9.23
CA ASP A 24 -4.85 -1.13 9.19
C ASP A 24 -5.34 -0.79 7.78
N VAL A 25 -4.42 -0.71 6.80
CA VAL A 25 -4.76 -0.43 5.41
C VAL A 25 -5.70 -1.51 4.87
N SER A 26 -6.84 -1.08 4.32
CA SER A 26 -7.91 -1.98 3.90
C SER A 26 -8.37 -1.73 2.45
N LEU A 27 -8.90 -2.77 1.82
CA LEU A 27 -9.66 -2.63 0.57
C LEU A 27 -10.84 -1.66 0.80
N GLY A 28 -11.18 -0.90 -0.23
CA GLY A 28 -12.25 0.10 -0.18
C GLY A 28 -11.84 1.44 0.45
N GLU A 29 -10.67 1.54 1.08
CA GLU A 29 -10.17 2.84 1.54
C GLU A 29 -9.91 3.80 0.39
N MET A 30 -10.07 5.09 0.68
CA MET A 30 -9.97 6.17 -0.29
C MET A 30 -8.60 6.85 -0.23
N MET A 31 -8.04 7.13 -1.40
CA MET A 31 -6.75 7.80 -1.56
C MET A 31 -6.85 8.94 -2.57
N HIS A 32 -5.90 9.87 -2.48
CA HIS A 32 -5.73 10.93 -3.47
C HIS A 32 -4.26 11.22 -3.73
N TYR A 33 -3.98 11.93 -4.83
CA TYR A 33 -2.67 12.51 -5.02
C TYR A 33 -2.65 13.94 -4.50
N LYS A 34 -1.69 14.23 -3.63
CA LYS A 34 -1.39 15.57 -3.13
C LYS A 34 -0.17 16.13 -3.86
N GLY A 35 -0.17 17.44 -4.13
CA GLY A 35 0.92 18.13 -4.82
C GLY A 35 0.65 18.35 -6.31
N ILE A 36 1.18 19.45 -6.85
CA ILE A 36 0.98 19.87 -8.25
C ILE A 36 2.10 19.31 -9.15
N PHE A 37 3.35 19.40 -8.70
CA PHE A 37 4.53 18.96 -9.45
C PHE A 37 5.07 17.61 -8.95
N ASN A 38 5.11 17.41 -7.63
CA ASN A 38 5.54 16.16 -7.00
C ASN A 38 4.30 15.50 -6.38
N ARG A 39 3.62 14.67 -7.17
CA ARG A 39 2.36 14.05 -6.76
C ARG A 39 2.63 12.87 -5.83
N THR A 40 2.22 12.99 -4.58
CA THR A 40 2.34 11.92 -3.58
C THR A 40 0.97 11.33 -3.29
N LEU A 41 0.85 10.01 -3.41
CA LEU A 41 -0.34 9.28 -3.02
C LEU A 41 -0.51 9.35 -1.49
N THR A 42 -1.69 9.70 -1.00
CA THR A 42 -1.99 9.90 0.42
C THR A 42 -3.37 9.34 0.76
N PHE A 43 -3.51 8.78 1.96
CA PHE A 43 -4.77 8.27 2.49
C PHE A 43 -5.73 9.41 2.88
N LEU A 44 -7.02 9.23 2.57
CA LEU A 44 -8.08 10.13 3.00
C LEU A 44 -8.70 9.74 4.34
N ASN A 45 -8.32 8.56 4.88
CA ASN A 45 -8.76 8.01 6.16
C ASN A 45 -10.29 7.79 6.27
N TYR A 46 -10.91 7.38 5.15
CA TYR A 46 -12.27 6.85 5.13
C TYR A 46 -12.42 5.79 4.02
N SER A 47 -13.38 4.88 4.22
CA SER A 47 -13.83 3.89 3.24
C SER A 47 -14.82 4.50 2.25
N ILE A 48 -14.82 4.02 1.01
CA ILE A 48 -15.86 4.37 0.03
C ILE A 48 -17.26 4.15 0.60
N ALA A 49 -17.47 3.10 1.42
CA ALA A 49 -18.77 2.75 1.99
C ALA A 49 -19.38 3.90 2.82
N GLU A 50 -18.55 4.64 3.56
CA GLU A 50 -18.97 5.77 4.39
C GLU A 50 -19.54 6.95 3.57
N LYS A 51 -19.26 6.98 2.25
CA LYS A 51 -19.70 8.04 1.35
C LYS A 51 -20.90 7.66 0.48
N LEU A 52 -21.39 6.43 0.59
CA LEU A 52 -22.51 5.93 -0.23
C LEU A 52 -23.90 6.26 0.35
N GLY A 53 -23.96 6.97 1.50
CA GLY A 53 -25.22 7.35 2.13
C GLY A 53 -25.97 6.17 2.74
N TRP A 54 -25.26 5.09 3.06
CA TRP A 54 -25.77 3.94 3.77
C TRP A 54 -25.87 4.21 5.27
N ASP A 55 -26.69 3.42 5.97
CA ASP A 55 -26.72 3.43 7.43
C ASP A 55 -25.45 2.78 8.03
N GLU A 56 -25.21 3.06 9.32
CA GLU A 56 -24.01 2.57 10.03
C GLU A 56 -23.93 1.04 10.05
N ALA A 57 -25.06 0.34 10.12
CA ALA A 57 -25.10 -1.12 10.14
C ALA A 57 -24.61 -1.71 8.81
N LYS A 58 -25.04 -1.13 7.69
CA LYS A 58 -24.62 -1.53 6.35
C LYS A 58 -23.15 -1.19 6.10
N ILE A 59 -22.68 -0.03 6.55
CA ILE A 59 -21.26 0.37 6.47
C ILE A 59 -20.40 -0.65 7.22
N ALA A 60 -20.71 -0.92 8.50
CA ALA A 60 -19.97 -1.86 9.32
C ALA A 60 -19.97 -3.29 8.74
N ALA A 61 -21.09 -3.72 8.15
CA ALA A 61 -21.18 -5.02 7.48
C ALA A 61 -20.24 -5.10 6.25
N ILE A 62 -20.21 -4.06 5.42
CA ILE A 62 -19.33 -4.00 4.24
C ILE A 62 -17.86 -3.94 4.67
N GLU A 63 -17.50 -3.13 5.66
CA GLU A 63 -16.14 -3.06 6.19
C GLU A 63 -15.66 -4.40 6.76
N THR A 64 -16.56 -5.12 7.46
CA THR A 64 -16.29 -6.47 7.96
C THR A 64 -16.00 -7.43 6.82
N GLN A 65 -16.80 -7.37 5.75
CA GLN A 65 -16.59 -8.19 4.56
C GLN A 65 -15.28 -7.84 3.84
N LEU A 66 -14.95 -6.55 3.70
CA LEU A 66 -13.70 -6.08 3.10
C LEU A 66 -12.47 -6.61 3.85
N LYS A 67 -12.50 -6.56 5.19
CA LYS A 67 -11.42 -7.09 6.04
C LYS A 67 -11.29 -8.61 5.94
N ALA A 68 -12.41 -9.31 5.79
CA ALA A 68 -12.49 -10.76 5.68
C ALA A 68 -12.05 -11.32 4.32
N ILE A 69 -11.82 -10.47 3.30
CA ILE A 69 -11.30 -10.93 2.01
C ILE A 69 -9.95 -11.65 2.23
N PRO A 70 -9.82 -12.92 1.81
CA PRO A 70 -8.63 -13.71 2.08
C PRO A 70 -7.44 -13.25 1.23
N LEU A 71 -6.24 -13.50 1.75
CA LEU A 71 -5.03 -13.42 0.95
C LEU A 71 -5.00 -14.58 -0.07
N THR A 72 -4.63 -14.25 -1.29
CA THR A 72 -4.42 -15.19 -2.40
C THR A 72 -3.00 -15.01 -2.94
N ASP A 73 -2.54 -15.92 -3.79
CA ASP A 73 -1.27 -15.75 -4.48
C ASP A 73 -1.30 -14.50 -5.38
N GLY A 74 -0.20 -13.75 -5.38
CA GLY A 74 -0.06 -12.54 -6.20
C GLY A 74 -0.18 -12.83 -7.69
N SER A 75 -0.60 -11.82 -8.47
CA SER A 75 -0.65 -11.91 -9.94
C SER A 75 0.73 -11.97 -10.61
N PHE A 76 1.79 -11.71 -9.86
CA PHE A 76 3.14 -11.61 -10.38
C PHE A 76 4.12 -12.35 -9.46
N PRO A 77 5.20 -12.89 -10.05
CA PRO A 77 6.21 -13.61 -9.28
C PRO A 77 7.01 -12.65 -8.40
N ASP A 78 7.89 -13.23 -7.58
CA ASP A 78 8.89 -12.48 -6.82
C ASP A 78 9.62 -11.46 -7.71
N LEU A 79 9.85 -10.29 -7.14
CA LEU A 79 10.28 -9.09 -7.85
C LEU A 79 11.54 -8.52 -7.23
N ILE A 80 12.51 -8.19 -8.06
CA ILE A 80 13.62 -7.30 -7.69
C ILE A 80 13.34 -5.94 -8.33
N MET A 81 13.22 -4.93 -7.48
CA MET A 81 13.10 -3.55 -7.88
C MET A 81 14.43 -2.84 -7.70
N ASN A 82 15.05 -2.41 -8.80
CA ASN A 82 16.32 -1.70 -8.77
C ASN A 82 16.11 -0.19 -8.57
N ASN A 83 17.00 0.45 -7.82
CA ASN A 83 17.01 1.89 -7.61
C ASN A 83 17.77 2.66 -8.71
N SER A 84 17.85 2.14 -9.94
CA SER A 84 18.69 2.75 -10.98
C SER A 84 18.21 4.14 -11.44
N THR A 85 17.06 4.62 -10.96
CA THR A 85 16.36 5.74 -11.60
C THR A 85 15.54 6.57 -10.61
N ILE A 86 16.09 6.98 -9.47
CA ILE A 86 15.37 7.95 -8.62
C ILE A 86 16.35 8.98 -8.07
N GLY A 87 16.23 10.23 -8.52
CA GLY A 87 17.00 11.34 -8.00
C GLY A 87 16.75 11.51 -6.50
N SER A 88 17.74 11.12 -5.68
CA SER A 88 18.08 11.59 -4.32
C SER A 88 16.98 11.91 -3.28
N GLY A 89 15.70 11.56 -3.47
CA GLY A 89 14.63 11.94 -2.54
C GLY A 89 13.30 11.18 -2.64
N ASP A 90 13.07 10.40 -3.70
CA ASP A 90 11.74 9.81 -3.98
C ASP A 90 11.65 8.29 -3.83
N LEU A 91 12.72 7.59 -3.40
CA LEU A 91 12.61 6.15 -3.14
C LEU A 91 11.71 5.93 -1.92
N LYS A 92 10.47 5.53 -2.19
CA LYS A 92 9.53 5.04 -1.18
C LYS A 92 10.07 3.70 -0.68
N ILE A 93 10.95 3.75 0.32
CA ILE A 93 11.29 2.56 1.09
C ILE A 93 9.96 2.06 1.65
N PRO A 94 9.52 0.82 1.36
CA PRO A 94 8.29 0.30 1.94
C PRO A 94 8.42 0.32 3.45
N ILE A 95 7.82 1.33 4.10
CA ILE A 95 7.69 1.43 5.55
C ILE A 95 6.63 0.41 5.91
N LEU A 96 7.04 -0.85 6.00
CA LEU A 96 6.19 -1.98 6.36
C LEU A 96 6.05 -2.01 7.88
N GLY A 97 5.28 -1.07 8.41
CA GLY A 97 5.17 -0.85 9.85
C GLY A 97 6.46 -0.37 10.54
N LEU A 98 7.54 -0.07 9.80
CA LEU A 98 8.85 0.35 10.31
C LEU A 98 9.32 1.65 9.65
N ASP A 99 9.64 2.69 10.42
CA ASP A 99 10.18 3.95 9.88
C ASP A 99 11.69 3.87 9.65
N LEU A 100 12.09 3.60 8.41
CA LEU A 100 13.49 3.53 8.00
C LEU A 100 14.06 4.87 7.51
N SER A 101 13.25 5.93 7.42
CA SER A 101 13.64 7.15 6.68
C SER A 101 14.81 7.90 7.31
N ASN A 102 15.02 7.75 8.62
CA ASN A 102 16.13 8.37 9.35
C ASN A 102 17.34 7.45 9.51
N HIS A 103 17.24 6.19 9.08
CA HIS A 103 18.26 5.17 9.29
C HIS A 103 18.87 4.66 7.98
N VAL A 104 18.15 4.76 6.87
CA VAL A 104 18.60 4.34 5.55
C VAL A 104 18.50 5.53 4.59
N ASP A 105 19.64 5.96 4.07
CA ASP A 105 19.68 6.90 2.96
C ASP A 105 19.17 6.21 1.69
N ALA A 106 18.06 6.70 1.15
CA ALA A 106 17.44 6.22 -0.07
C ALA A 106 18.42 6.12 -1.25
N SER A 107 19.41 7.03 -1.34
CA SER A 107 20.42 7.02 -2.40
C SER A 107 21.38 5.83 -2.29
N LYS A 108 21.50 5.23 -1.10
CA LYS A 108 22.35 4.06 -0.83
C LYS A 108 21.62 2.74 -1.02
N VAL A 109 20.31 2.74 -1.28
CA VAL A 109 19.57 1.51 -1.59
C VAL A 109 19.86 1.12 -3.03
N ALA A 110 20.40 -0.07 -3.27
CA ALA A 110 20.62 -0.62 -4.61
C ALA A 110 19.33 -1.26 -5.16
N SER A 111 18.62 -2.03 -4.33
CA SER A 111 17.39 -2.71 -4.74
C SER A 111 16.54 -3.19 -3.57
N PHE A 112 15.23 -3.35 -3.82
CA PHE A 112 14.32 -4.14 -3.00
C PHE A 112 14.01 -5.47 -3.66
N GLU A 113 13.89 -6.53 -2.87
CA GLU A 113 13.46 -7.84 -3.33
C GLU A 113 12.23 -8.27 -2.52
N PHE A 114 11.09 -8.39 -3.19
CA PHE A 114 9.81 -8.80 -2.62
C PHE A 114 9.58 -10.28 -2.91
N SER A 115 9.48 -11.08 -1.86
CA SER A 115 9.36 -12.54 -1.97
C SER A 115 8.00 -13.05 -1.50
N LYS A 116 7.51 -14.11 -2.16
CA LYS A 116 6.24 -14.79 -1.89
C LYS A 116 5.07 -13.81 -1.85
N ILE A 117 4.87 -13.15 -2.99
CA ILE A 117 3.89 -12.09 -3.12
C ILE A 117 2.47 -12.65 -2.96
N LYS A 118 1.69 -12.02 -2.09
CA LYS A 118 0.27 -12.30 -1.86
C LYS A 118 -0.56 -11.07 -2.20
N ALA A 119 -1.83 -11.27 -2.50
CA ALA A 119 -2.75 -10.19 -2.79
C ALA A 119 -4.11 -10.40 -2.13
N LYS A 120 -4.69 -9.30 -1.63
CA LYS A 120 -6.14 -9.18 -1.43
C LYS A 120 -6.70 -8.37 -2.60
N ARG A 121 -7.85 -8.78 -3.13
CA ARG A 121 -8.53 -8.05 -4.22
C ARG A 121 -9.99 -7.86 -3.90
N LEU A 122 -10.49 -6.67 -4.19
CA LEU A 122 -11.88 -6.33 -4.11
C LEU A 122 -12.62 -6.92 -5.31
N ILE A 123 -13.19 -8.11 -5.13
CA ILE A 123 -13.89 -8.86 -6.16
C ILE A 123 -15.26 -9.33 -5.67
N GLY A 124 -16.08 -9.84 -6.60
CA GLY A 124 -17.34 -10.50 -6.28
C GLY A 124 -18.41 -9.56 -5.72
N ASN A 125 -19.20 -10.09 -4.77
CA ASN A 125 -20.41 -9.43 -4.28
C ASN A 125 -20.13 -8.08 -3.62
N VAL A 126 -19.11 -7.99 -2.77
CA VAL A 126 -18.77 -6.73 -2.06
C VAL A 126 -18.44 -5.62 -3.06
N ARG A 127 -17.65 -5.93 -4.10
CA ARG A 127 -17.35 -4.98 -5.17
C ARG A 127 -18.63 -4.52 -5.88
N SER A 128 -19.49 -5.48 -6.24
CA SER A 128 -20.77 -5.20 -6.92
C SER A 128 -21.66 -4.27 -6.09
N GLU A 129 -21.79 -4.53 -4.78
CA GLU A 129 -22.59 -3.72 -3.86
C GLU A 129 -22.06 -2.29 -3.74
N LEU A 130 -20.74 -2.12 -3.63
CA LEU A 130 -20.10 -0.80 -3.62
C LEU A 130 -20.34 -0.04 -4.93
N SER A 131 -20.18 -0.69 -6.09
CA SER A 131 -20.45 -0.06 -7.39
C SER A 131 -21.93 0.33 -7.53
N GLN A 132 -22.87 -0.52 -7.08
CA GLN A 132 -24.30 -0.18 -7.10
C GLN A 132 -24.62 1.00 -6.19
N GLY A 133 -24.06 1.05 -4.98
CA GLY A 133 -24.22 2.20 -4.09
C GLY A 133 -23.66 3.49 -4.70
N LEU A 134 -22.53 3.40 -5.41
CA LEU A 134 -21.95 4.52 -6.12
C LEU A 134 -22.85 5.02 -7.27
N GLU A 135 -23.43 4.12 -8.07
CA GLU A 135 -24.39 4.47 -9.12
C GLU A 135 -25.67 5.12 -8.56
N ALA A 136 -26.18 4.60 -7.44
CA ALA A 136 -27.31 5.21 -6.74
C ALA A 136 -26.96 6.63 -6.29
N LEU A 137 -25.78 6.84 -5.72
CA LEU A 137 -25.31 8.15 -5.28
C LEU A 137 -25.22 9.16 -6.45
N LYS A 138 -24.73 8.73 -7.63
CA LYS A 138 -24.62 9.58 -8.85
C LYS A 138 -25.96 10.14 -9.31
N SER A 139 -27.05 9.39 -9.07
CA SER A 139 -28.40 9.73 -9.48
C SER A 139 -29.26 10.32 -8.35
N SER A 140 -28.72 10.38 -7.13
CA SER A 140 -29.43 10.86 -5.94
C SER A 140 -29.36 12.38 -5.75
N ALA A 141 -30.16 12.90 -4.82
CA ALA A 141 -30.02 14.28 -4.31
C ALA A 141 -28.63 14.57 -3.72
N ASN A 142 -27.90 13.53 -3.29
CA ASN A 142 -26.56 13.62 -2.70
C ASN A 142 -25.42 13.54 -3.73
N LYS A 143 -25.70 13.73 -5.03
CA LYS A 143 -24.70 13.75 -6.11
C LYS A 143 -23.51 14.70 -5.86
N LYS A 144 -23.68 15.72 -5.01
CA LYS A 144 -22.59 16.62 -4.59
C LYS A 144 -21.46 15.85 -3.89
N VAL A 145 -21.77 14.90 -3.02
CA VAL A 145 -20.79 14.03 -2.33
C VAL A 145 -19.98 13.26 -3.37
N TYR A 146 -20.66 12.63 -4.34
CA TYR A 146 -19.97 11.94 -5.44
C TYR A 146 -18.99 12.86 -6.18
N ASN A 147 -19.42 14.05 -6.58
CA ASN A 147 -18.59 14.96 -7.36
C ASN A 147 -17.38 15.50 -6.59
N GLN A 148 -17.53 15.73 -5.28
CA GLN A 148 -16.51 16.37 -4.45
C GLN A 148 -15.57 15.37 -3.77
N GLU A 149 -16.07 14.20 -3.39
CA GLU A 149 -15.36 13.27 -2.52
C GLU A 149 -14.98 11.95 -3.20
N LEU A 150 -15.67 11.53 -4.27
CA LEU A 150 -15.43 10.22 -4.89
C LEU A 150 -14.85 10.32 -6.30
N LYS A 151 -15.44 11.14 -7.16
CA LYS A 151 -15.16 11.20 -8.61
C LYS A 151 -13.67 11.39 -8.96
N LEU A 152 -12.96 12.23 -8.19
CA LEU A 152 -11.57 12.59 -8.47
C LEU A 152 -10.56 11.78 -7.65
N ASN A 153 -11.03 11.09 -6.61
CA ASN A 153 -10.23 10.28 -5.71
C ASN A 153 -10.17 8.82 -6.20
N TYR A 154 -9.40 8.00 -5.51
CA TYR A 154 -9.13 6.61 -5.86
C TYR A 154 -9.58 5.68 -4.74
N VAL A 155 -10.09 4.52 -5.12
CA VAL A 155 -10.47 3.43 -4.22
C VAL A 155 -9.37 2.38 -4.30
N ILE A 156 -8.93 1.86 -3.15
CA ILE A 156 -8.07 0.68 -3.10
C ILE A 156 -8.88 -0.55 -3.50
N GLU A 157 -8.61 -1.09 -4.70
CA GLU A 157 -9.20 -2.34 -5.20
C GLU A 157 -8.29 -3.55 -5.01
N GLY A 158 -7.00 -3.34 -4.77
CA GLY A 158 -6.06 -4.42 -4.50
C GLY A 158 -4.99 -4.00 -3.49
N LEU A 159 -4.60 -4.95 -2.66
CA LEU A 159 -3.52 -4.82 -1.70
C LEU A 159 -2.51 -5.94 -1.92
N PHE A 160 -1.23 -5.59 -2.04
CA PHE A 160 -0.15 -6.54 -2.30
C PHE A 160 0.78 -6.62 -1.10
N TYR A 161 1.07 -7.84 -0.69
CA TYR A 161 1.86 -8.18 0.48
C TYR A 161 3.03 -9.04 0.05
N ALA A 162 4.11 -9.01 0.81
CA ALA A 162 5.24 -9.92 0.65
C ALA A 162 5.53 -10.57 2.00
N ASP A 163 5.84 -11.85 2.01
CA ASP A 163 6.25 -12.53 3.26
C ASP A 163 7.53 -11.89 3.82
N SER A 164 8.43 -11.51 2.90
CA SER A 164 9.67 -10.81 3.23
C SER A 164 10.05 -9.77 2.17
N VAL A 165 10.71 -8.71 2.64
CA VAL A 165 11.36 -7.71 1.78
C VAL A 165 12.84 -7.64 2.12
N THR A 166 13.69 -7.89 1.12
CA THR A 166 15.15 -7.75 1.27
C THR A 166 15.60 -6.43 0.66
N ILE A 167 16.30 -5.64 1.46
CA ILE A 167 16.93 -4.38 1.09
C ILE A 167 18.40 -4.65 0.84
N LYS A 168 18.87 -4.34 -0.37
CA LYS A 168 20.30 -4.37 -0.73
C LYS A 168 20.79 -2.95 -0.87
N LEU A 169 21.94 -2.65 -0.28
CA LEU A 169 22.58 -1.35 -0.28
C LEU A 169 23.81 -1.36 -1.19
N THR A 170 24.15 -0.20 -1.76
CA THR A 170 25.37 -0.01 -2.56
C THR A 170 26.62 -0.02 -1.69
N GLU A 171 26.48 0.39 -0.43
CA GLU A 171 27.57 0.56 0.54
C GLU A 171 27.15 0.08 1.92
N LYS A 172 28.12 -0.16 2.80
CA LYS A 172 27.89 -0.51 4.20
C LYS A 172 27.26 0.66 4.95
N LEU A 173 26.29 0.37 5.82
CA LEU A 173 25.83 1.32 6.84
C LEU A 173 26.65 1.15 8.11
N ASP A 174 27.10 2.28 8.67
CA ASP A 174 27.73 2.34 10.00
C ASP A 174 26.71 2.24 11.14
N ILE A 175 25.41 2.13 10.82
CA ILE A 175 24.30 2.00 11.78
C ILE A 175 23.76 0.57 11.75
N ASP A 176 23.62 -0.04 12.94
CA ASP A 176 22.93 -1.32 13.09
C ASP A 176 21.41 -1.12 13.07
N LEU A 177 20.81 -1.37 11.91
CA LEU A 177 19.36 -1.30 11.69
C LEU A 177 18.54 -2.24 12.61
N SER A 178 19.17 -3.26 13.21
CA SER A 178 18.46 -4.21 14.09
C SER A 178 18.04 -3.60 15.44
N LEU A 179 18.65 -2.49 15.86
CA LEU A 179 18.43 -1.87 17.19
C LEU A 179 17.60 -0.58 17.16
N SER A 180 17.38 0.05 16.00
CA SER A 180 16.96 1.47 15.94
C SER A 180 15.52 1.75 15.49
N LEU A 181 14.68 0.75 15.24
CA LEU A 181 13.35 1.00 14.69
C LEU A 181 12.30 1.10 15.78
N THR A 182 12.00 2.34 16.19
CA THR A 182 10.80 2.66 16.94
C THR A 182 9.66 2.97 15.96
N ASN A 183 8.51 2.33 16.16
CA ASN A 183 7.28 2.49 15.38
C ASN A 183 6.69 3.90 15.61
N THR A 184 7.24 4.91 14.93
CA THR A 184 7.13 6.31 15.38
C THR A 184 6.08 7.15 14.66
N LYS A 185 5.29 6.61 13.72
CA LYS A 185 4.31 7.44 12.98
C LYS A 185 2.85 7.11 13.15
N THR A 186 2.48 5.99 13.77
CA THR A 186 1.07 5.61 13.89
C THR A 186 0.79 4.95 15.22
N ASN A 187 -0.22 5.45 15.94
CA ASN A 187 -0.92 4.72 17.03
C ASN A 187 -1.67 3.46 16.51
N ALA A 188 -1.25 2.92 15.36
CA ALA A 188 -1.81 1.75 14.70
C ALA A 188 -1.43 0.49 15.49
N SER A 189 -2.37 -0.43 15.62
CA SER A 189 -2.12 -1.70 16.28
C SER A 189 -1.14 -2.52 15.44
N LEU A 190 0.04 -2.83 15.98
CA LEU A 190 0.93 -3.80 15.37
C LEU A 190 0.23 -5.15 15.44
N ALA A 191 0.00 -5.77 14.28
CA ALA A 191 -0.48 -7.14 14.23
C ALA A 191 0.45 -8.06 15.04
N SER A 192 -0.09 -9.18 15.54
CA SER A 192 0.49 -10.12 16.51
C SER A 192 1.85 -10.75 16.17
N ALA A 193 2.41 -10.47 14.99
CA ALA A 193 3.77 -10.80 14.59
C ALA A 193 4.50 -9.52 14.15
N SER A 194 5.25 -8.91 15.06
CA SER A 194 6.03 -7.71 14.75
C SER A 194 7.01 -7.99 13.61
N PRO A 195 7.14 -7.09 12.61
CA PRO A 195 8.17 -7.21 11.60
C PRO A 195 9.55 -7.20 12.26
N SER A 196 10.46 -8.03 11.77
CA SER A 196 11.83 -8.13 12.30
C SER A 196 12.86 -7.90 11.19
N ILE A 197 13.94 -7.20 11.51
CA ILE A 197 15.05 -6.98 10.59
C ILE A 197 16.19 -7.92 10.94
N LYS A 198 16.63 -8.70 9.96
CA LYS A 198 17.85 -9.50 10.04
C LYS A 198 18.90 -8.91 9.11
N LYS A 199 20.06 -8.56 9.66
CA LYS A 199 21.26 -8.29 8.88
C LYS A 199 21.80 -9.62 8.34
N ASN A 200 21.90 -9.74 7.02
CA ASN A 200 22.50 -10.91 6.38
C ASN A 200 24.00 -10.70 6.15
N ASN A 201 24.38 -9.48 5.72
CA ASN A 201 25.76 -9.01 5.61
C ASN A 201 25.77 -7.47 5.76
N ASP A 202 26.93 -6.84 5.57
CA ASP A 202 27.11 -5.40 5.73
C ASP A 202 26.26 -4.52 4.79
N THR A 203 25.70 -5.08 3.72
CA THR A 203 24.92 -4.34 2.71
C THR A 203 23.54 -4.95 2.45
N THR A 204 23.15 -6.00 3.16
CA THR A 204 21.91 -6.75 2.88
C THR A 204 21.13 -7.00 4.15
N TYR A 205 19.88 -6.53 4.17
CA TYR A 205 18.98 -6.61 5.30
C TYR A 205 17.65 -7.21 4.85
N THR A 206 17.09 -8.15 5.62
CA THR A 206 15.78 -8.74 5.32
C THR A 206 14.79 -8.35 6.40
N ILE A 207 13.67 -7.75 6.00
CA ILE A 207 12.49 -7.54 6.80
C ILE A 207 11.60 -8.77 6.64
N SER A 208 11.39 -9.51 7.73
CA SER A 208 10.53 -10.69 7.79
C SER A 208 9.27 -10.39 8.59
N ASN A 209 8.19 -11.16 8.38
CA ASN A 209 6.84 -10.91 8.92
C ASN A 209 6.22 -9.61 8.40
N ALA A 210 6.60 -9.21 7.19
CA ALA A 210 6.03 -8.09 6.46
C ALA A 210 4.59 -8.35 5.98
N GLY A 211 4.14 -9.60 5.95
CA GLY A 211 2.86 -10.02 5.38
C GLY A 211 1.60 -9.39 6.00
N ASN A 212 1.73 -8.64 7.10
CA ASN A 212 0.63 -7.90 7.70
C ASN A 212 0.45 -6.49 7.11
N CYS A 213 1.46 -5.92 6.45
CA CYS A 213 1.39 -4.59 5.85
C CYS A 213 1.50 -4.70 4.32
N PRO A 214 0.58 -4.11 3.55
CA PRO A 214 0.72 -4.11 2.10
C PRO A 214 1.89 -3.22 1.67
N PHE A 215 2.71 -3.64 0.70
CA PHE A 215 3.77 -2.80 0.14
C PHE A 215 3.31 -1.99 -1.08
N ALA A 216 2.24 -2.43 -1.74
CA ALA A 216 1.68 -1.80 -2.92
C ALA A 216 0.15 -1.90 -2.96
N VAL A 217 -0.46 -1.00 -3.73
CA VAL A 217 -1.91 -0.91 -3.94
C VAL A 217 -2.25 -1.01 -5.41
N GLN A 218 -3.41 -1.58 -5.73
CA GLN A 218 -4.09 -1.34 -7.00
C GLN A 218 -5.22 -0.34 -6.77
N LEU A 219 -5.24 0.70 -7.58
CA LEU A 219 -6.18 1.81 -7.44
C LEU A 219 -7.15 1.86 -8.62
N THR A 220 -8.42 2.08 -8.31
CA THR A 220 -9.42 2.43 -9.32
C THR A 220 -9.98 3.81 -9.01
N LYS A 221 -9.98 4.67 -10.02
CA LYS A 221 -10.50 6.03 -9.87
C LYS A 221 -12.00 5.96 -9.58
N GLY A 222 -12.50 6.73 -8.61
CA GLY A 222 -13.91 6.67 -8.21
C GLY A 222 -14.91 7.04 -9.32
N LYS A 223 -14.47 7.66 -10.42
CA LYS A 223 -15.32 7.82 -11.62
C LYS A 223 -15.49 6.55 -12.46
N LEU A 224 -14.57 5.60 -12.33
CA LEU A 224 -14.46 4.33 -13.08
C LEU A 224 -14.73 3.09 -12.23
N PHE A 225 -14.89 3.26 -10.91
CA PHE A 225 -15.21 2.20 -9.96
C PHE A 225 -16.61 1.63 -10.19
#